data_AF-A0A1H4H7F8-F1
#
_entry.id   AF-A0A1H4H7F8-F1
#
_cell.length_a   1.000
_cell.length_b   1.000
_cell.length_c   1.000
_cell.angle_alpha   90.00
_cell.angle_beta   90.00
_cell.angle_gamma   90.00
#
_symmetry.space_group_name_H-M   'P 1'
#
loop_
_entity.id
_entity.type
_entity.pdbx_description
1 polymer ?
#
loop_
_entity_poly.entity_id
_entity_poly.type
_entity_poly.pdbx_seq_one_letter_code
_entity_poly.pdbx_strand_id
1 'polypeptide(L)'
;MKLLVHCENSILADEYKANLEAKGILCYIQKEEVGIGAYAGGSQPQIAVFVEDEHYQEAIDLINGLKLERDSNLPWCPKCGSENTAHTIVQHKHGPKWMVLVSYVIVVFCIIFTILNKCTIVYIPTIIPIILLFIWLKGYKEDIYHCNQCGNDFKRT
;
A
#
# COMPACT_ATOMS: atom_id res chain seq x y z
N MET A 1 11.86 -24.00 21.00
CA MET A 1 10.68 -23.27 20.46
C MET A 1 11.20 -21.95 19.93
N LYS A 2 10.89 -21.67 18.66
CA LYS A 2 11.41 -20.52 17.93
C LYS A 2 10.26 -19.68 17.40
N LEU A 3 10.41 -18.36 17.46
CA LEU A 3 9.45 -17.41 16.92
C LEU A 3 9.36 -17.57 15.41
N LEU A 4 8.16 -17.85 14.92
CA LEU A 4 7.88 -18.02 13.51
C LEU A 4 7.49 -16.68 12.87
N VAL A 5 6.45 -16.02 13.39
CA VAL A 5 5.92 -14.78 12.82
C VAL A 5 5.09 -14.00 13.84
N HIS A 6 5.10 -12.67 13.71
CA HIS A 6 4.13 -11.79 14.38
C HIS A 6 2.91 -11.56 13.47
N CYS A 7 1.73 -11.75 14.04
CA CYS A 7 0.45 -11.56 13.38
C CYS A 7 -0.20 -10.27 13.89
N GLU A 8 -0.71 -9.45 12.96
CA GLU A 8 -1.39 -8.19 13.27
C GLU A 8 -2.82 -8.40 13.81
N ASN A 9 -3.44 -9.54 13.45
CA ASN A 9 -4.83 -9.86 13.75
C ASN A 9 -4.97 -11.32 14.22
N SER A 10 -5.97 -11.59 15.06
CA SER A 10 -6.25 -12.94 15.56
C SER A 10 -6.64 -13.92 14.46
N ILE A 11 -7.40 -13.45 13.47
CA ILE A 11 -7.85 -14.26 12.32
C ILE A 11 -6.65 -14.86 11.57
N LEU A 12 -5.59 -14.06 11.37
CA LEU A 12 -4.39 -14.47 10.65
C LEU A 12 -3.57 -15.49 11.46
N ALA A 13 -3.53 -15.34 12.78
CA ALA A 13 -2.88 -16.30 13.66
C ALA A 13 -3.63 -17.66 13.68
N ASP A 14 -4.97 -17.63 13.71
CA ASP A 14 -5.80 -18.84 13.70
C ASP A 14 -5.68 -19.58 12.35
N GLU A 15 -5.59 -18.84 11.24
CA GLU A 15 -5.35 -19.40 9.90
C GLU A 15 -3.98 -20.09 9.79
N TYR A 16 -2.90 -19.47 10.28
CA TYR A 16 -1.59 -20.10 10.30
C TYR A 16 -1.56 -21.36 11.17
N LYS A 17 -2.22 -21.32 12.32
CA LYS A 17 -2.36 -22.50 13.17
C LYS A 17 -3.08 -23.63 12.45
N ALA A 18 -4.22 -23.36 11.81
CA ALA A 18 -4.96 -24.39 11.07
C ALA A 18 -4.12 -25.04 9.96
N ASN A 19 -3.34 -24.24 9.22
CA ASN A 19 -2.47 -24.74 8.15
C ASN A 19 -1.26 -25.53 8.67
N LEU A 20 -0.67 -25.12 9.79
CA LEU A 20 0.43 -25.85 10.44
C LEU A 20 -0.07 -27.18 11.03
N GLU A 21 -1.22 -27.18 11.71
CA GLU A 21 -1.85 -28.38 12.26
C GLU A 21 -2.25 -29.37 11.16
N ALA A 22 -2.72 -28.89 10.00
CA ALA A 22 -3.03 -29.73 8.85
C ALA A 22 -1.82 -30.52 8.31
N LYS A 23 -0.60 -29.99 8.52
CA LYS A 23 0.67 -30.68 8.21
C LYS A 23 1.26 -31.45 9.40
N GLY A 24 0.57 -31.47 10.54
CA GLY A 24 1.04 -32.14 11.75
C GLY A 24 2.12 -31.36 12.52
N ILE A 25 2.31 -30.08 12.22
CA ILE A 25 3.28 -29.23 12.91
C ILE A 25 2.59 -28.58 14.12
N LEU A 26 3.08 -28.88 15.32
CA LEU A 26 2.61 -28.25 16.55
C LEU A 26 3.06 -26.80 16.63
N CYS A 27 2.12 -25.89 16.87
CA CYS A 27 2.38 -24.46 17.04
C CYS A 27 1.76 -23.92 18.33
N TYR A 28 2.39 -22.89 18.90
CA TYR A 28 1.93 -22.18 20.07
C TYR A 28 1.67 -20.71 19.73
N ILE A 29 0.50 -20.20 20.11
CA ILE A 29 0.13 -18.79 19.90
C ILE A 29 0.20 -18.07 21.24
N GLN A 30 1.04 -17.03 21.31
CA GLN A 30 1.08 -16.11 22.42
C GLN A 30 0.35 -14.82 22.03
N LYS A 31 -0.75 -14.50 22.73
CA LYS A 31 -1.45 -13.22 22.60
C LYS A 31 -0.96 -12.31 23.70
N GLU A 32 -0.31 -11.21 23.34
CA GLU A 32 0.03 -10.19 24.32
C GLU A 32 -1.24 -9.41 24.67
N GLU A 33 -1.76 -9.63 25.88
CA GLU A 33 -2.96 -8.95 26.36
C GLU A 33 -2.62 -7.49 26.65
N VAL A 34 -2.97 -6.62 25.71
CA VAL A 34 -2.94 -5.18 25.97
C VAL A 34 -4.09 -4.87 26.93
N GLY A 35 -3.75 -4.46 28.15
CA GLY A 35 -4.72 -4.17 29.22
C GLY A 35 -5.85 -3.24 28.76
N ILE A 36 -7.01 -3.41 29.40
CA ILE A 36 -8.27 -2.67 29.16
C ILE A 36 -8.00 -1.17 29.37
N GLY A 37 -7.60 -0.45 28.33
CA GLY A 37 -7.18 0.95 28.42
C GLY A 37 -6.40 1.50 27.22
N ALA A 38 -5.88 0.64 26.34
CA ALA A 38 -5.07 1.09 25.19
C ALA A 38 -5.85 1.50 23.93
N TYR A 39 -7.19 1.52 23.97
CA TYR A 39 -8.03 1.79 22.79
C TYR A 39 -8.04 3.26 22.33
N ALA A 40 -7.24 4.14 22.93
CA ALA A 40 -7.10 5.54 22.50
C ALA A 40 -5.83 5.82 21.68
N GLY A 41 -4.90 4.85 21.54
CA GLY A 41 -3.57 5.09 20.96
C GLY A 41 -3.13 4.15 19.82
N GLY A 42 -3.93 3.16 19.43
CA GLY A 42 -3.67 2.35 18.23
C GLY A 42 -2.58 1.28 18.37
N SER A 43 -2.16 0.89 19.58
CA SER A 43 -1.30 -0.28 19.76
C SER A 43 -2.11 -1.56 19.49
N GLN A 44 -1.95 -2.14 18.30
CA GLN A 44 -2.52 -3.46 17.99
C GLN A 44 -1.86 -4.53 18.86
N PRO A 45 -2.61 -5.51 19.38
CA PRO A 45 -2.03 -6.63 20.12
C PRO A 45 -1.06 -7.39 19.22
N GLN A 46 0.21 -7.49 19.62
CA GLN A 46 1.17 -8.35 18.93
C GLN A 46 0.86 -9.81 19.27
N ILE A 47 0.42 -10.56 18.27
CA ILE A 47 0.17 -11.99 18.41
C ILE A 47 1.38 -12.73 17.83
N ALA A 48 2.09 -13.50 18.63
CA ALA A 48 3.28 -14.23 18.18
C ALA A 48 2.96 -15.72 18.01
N VAL A 49 3.40 -16.30 16.89
CA VAL A 49 3.30 -17.75 16.63
C VAL A 49 4.68 -18.37 16.81
N PHE A 50 4.75 -19.44 17.59
CA PHE A 50 5.96 -20.20 17.88
C PHE A 50 5.82 -21.63 17.39
N VAL A 51 6.92 -22.23 16.93
CA VAL A 51 7.01 -23.62 16.50
C VAL A 51 8.25 -24.27 17.11
N GLU A 52 8.26 -25.60 17.20
CA GLU A 52 9.46 -26.34 17.60
C GLU A 52 10.62 -26.14 16.62
N ASP A 53 11.84 -26.17 17.15
CA ASP A 53 13.04 -25.80 16.39
C ASP A 53 13.30 -26.78 15.23
N GLU A 54 12.88 -28.05 15.41
CA GLU A 54 12.99 -29.14 14.43
C GLU A 54 12.14 -28.89 13.18
N HIS A 55 10.97 -28.26 13.34
CA HIS A 55 10.01 -28.00 12.25
C HIS A 55 10.05 -26.55 11.75
N TYR A 56 10.98 -25.73 12.23
CA TYR A 56 11.01 -24.30 11.95
C TYR A 56 11.12 -23.97 10.46
N GLN A 57 11.99 -24.66 9.71
CA GLN A 57 12.18 -24.39 8.28
C GLN A 57 10.98 -24.82 7.45
N GLU A 58 10.35 -25.95 7.79
CA GLU A 58 9.16 -26.40 7.09
C GLU A 58 7.96 -25.45 7.36
N ALA A 59 7.85 -24.96 8.59
CA ALA A 59 6.84 -23.99 8.98
C ALA A 59 7.04 -22.61 8.31
N ILE A 60 8.29 -22.13 8.18
CA ILE A 60 8.55 -20.82 7.55
C ILE A 60 8.25 -20.88 6.05
N ASP A 61 8.63 -21.96 5.37
CA ASP A 61 8.37 -22.13 3.94
C ASP A 61 6.87 -22.22 3.65
N LEU A 62 6.13 -22.92 4.51
CA LEU A 62 4.67 -23.00 4.43
C LEU A 62 4.01 -21.63 4.58
N ILE A 63 4.40 -20.85 5.59
CA ILE A 63 3.83 -19.52 5.83
C ILE A 63 4.22 -18.55 4.71
N ASN A 64 5.44 -18.62 4.20
CA ASN A 64 5.86 -17.80 3.06
C ASN A 64 5.01 -18.10 1.82
N GLY A 65 4.68 -19.37 1.56
CA GLY A 65 3.74 -19.77 0.51
C GLY A 65 2.35 -19.16 0.70
N LEU A 66 1.80 -19.25 1.91
CA LEU A 66 0.50 -18.65 2.25
C LEU A 66 0.50 -17.12 2.13
N LYS A 67 1.60 -16.46 2.51
CA LYS A 67 1.74 -15.01 2.40
C LYS A 67 1.78 -14.56 0.93
N LEU A 68 2.47 -15.31 0.07
CA LEU A 68 2.47 -15.10 -1.39
C LEU A 68 1.05 -15.24 -1.99
N GLU A 69 0.29 -16.22 -1.52
CA GLU A 69 -1.11 -16.42 -1.93
C GLU A 69 -2.01 -15.28 -1.41
N ARG A 70 -1.80 -14.81 -0.18
CA ARG A 70 -2.54 -13.67 0.39
C ARG A 70 -2.22 -12.33 -0.29
N ASP A 71 -0.98 -12.11 -0.69
CA ASP A 71 -0.59 -10.92 -1.47
C ASP A 71 -1.24 -10.94 -2.86
N SER A 72 -1.62 -12.14 -3.35
CA SER A 72 -2.47 -12.29 -4.53
C SER A 72 -3.98 -12.21 -4.24
N ASN A 73 -4.39 -12.27 -2.96
CA ASN A 73 -5.77 -12.09 -2.56
C ASN A 73 -6.17 -10.62 -2.70
N LEU A 74 -6.70 -10.34 -3.89
CA LEU A 74 -7.38 -9.10 -4.19
C LEU A 74 -8.47 -8.82 -3.14
N PRO A 75 -8.75 -7.54 -2.87
CA PRO A 75 -9.76 -7.18 -1.88
C PRO A 75 -11.13 -7.78 -2.25
N TRP A 76 -11.85 -8.24 -1.23
CA TRP A 76 -13.24 -8.67 -1.39
C TRP A 76 -14.12 -7.50 -1.82
N CYS A 77 -15.05 -7.77 -2.73
CA CYS A 77 -16.01 -6.77 -3.16
C CYS A 77 -16.90 -6.33 -1.98
N PRO A 78 -16.96 -5.03 -1.63
CA PRO A 78 -17.75 -4.56 -0.48
C PRO A 78 -19.26 -4.76 -0.67
N LYS A 79 -19.72 -4.96 -1.91
CA LYS A 79 -21.14 -5.12 -2.24
C LYS A 79 -21.64 -6.56 -2.15
N CYS A 80 -20.80 -7.53 -2.53
CA CYS A 80 -21.21 -8.94 -2.65
C CYS A 80 -20.30 -9.93 -1.91
N GLY A 81 -19.20 -9.48 -1.31
CA GLY A 81 -18.23 -10.33 -0.62
C GLY A 81 -17.39 -11.24 -1.52
N SER A 82 -17.51 -11.12 -2.84
CA SER A 82 -16.75 -11.94 -3.78
C SER A 82 -15.26 -11.59 -3.78
N GLU A 83 -14.42 -12.62 -3.79
CA GLU A 83 -12.96 -12.54 -3.96
C GLU A 83 -12.55 -12.43 -5.43
N ASN A 84 -13.49 -12.69 -6.35
CA ASN A 84 -13.22 -12.60 -7.78
C ASN A 84 -13.25 -11.14 -8.25
N THR A 85 -12.17 -10.42 -7.94
CA THR A 85 -11.96 -9.04 -8.34
C THR A 85 -10.71 -8.92 -9.22
N ALA A 86 -10.71 -7.95 -10.13
CA ALA A 86 -9.59 -7.64 -11.01
C ALA A 86 -9.01 -6.28 -10.61
N HIS A 87 -7.70 -6.21 -10.45
CA HIS A 87 -6.99 -4.97 -10.15
C HIS A 87 -6.57 -4.26 -11.43
N THR A 88 -6.90 -2.98 -11.54
CA THR A 88 -6.48 -2.12 -12.64
C THR A 88 -5.88 -0.84 -12.10
N ILE A 89 -4.65 -0.54 -12.52
CA ILE A 89 -4.00 0.73 -12.21
C ILE A 89 -4.37 1.73 -13.30
N VAL A 90 -5.15 2.74 -12.93
CA VAL A 90 -5.55 3.81 -13.85
C VAL A 90 -4.67 5.03 -13.60
N GLN A 91 -4.04 5.54 -14.66
CA GLN A 91 -3.26 6.77 -14.59
C GLN A 91 -4.12 7.97 -14.98
N HIS A 92 -4.41 8.82 -13.99
CA HIS A 92 -5.15 10.05 -14.20
C HIS A 92 -4.20 11.22 -14.45
N LYS A 93 -4.59 12.11 -15.36
CA LYS A 93 -3.87 13.36 -15.64
C LYS A 93 -4.35 14.44 -14.67
N HIS A 94 -3.43 15.24 -14.15
CA HIS A 94 -3.75 16.30 -13.17
C HIS A 94 -4.57 17.47 -13.73
N GLY A 95 -4.88 17.53 -15.03
CA GLY A 95 -5.73 18.58 -15.57
C GLY A 95 -5.77 18.67 -17.10
N PRO A 96 -6.37 19.75 -17.64
CA PRO A 96 -6.48 20.00 -19.06
C PRO A 96 -5.12 20.35 -19.69
N LYS A 97 -4.90 19.91 -20.94
CA LYS A 97 -3.63 20.10 -21.68
C LYS A 97 -3.20 21.58 -21.81
N TRP A 98 -4.15 22.52 -21.78
CA TRP A 98 -3.86 23.96 -21.86
C TRP A 98 -3.06 24.51 -20.68
N MET A 99 -3.06 23.84 -19.52
CA MET A 99 -2.22 24.26 -18.38
C MET A 99 -0.73 24.22 -18.70
N VAL A 100 -0.28 23.28 -19.55
CA VAL A 100 1.13 23.19 -19.96
C VAL A 100 1.54 24.40 -20.77
N LEU A 101 0.66 24.86 -21.67
CA LEU A 101 0.89 26.04 -22.50
C LEU A 101 1.01 27.30 -21.65
N VAL A 102 0.13 27.46 -20.65
CA VAL A 102 0.18 28.59 -19.71
C VAL A 102 1.48 28.56 -18.90
N SER A 103 1.86 27.40 -18.37
CA SER A 103 3.10 27.23 -17.62
C SER A 103 4.34 27.58 -18.45
N TYR A 104 4.39 27.14 -19.72
CA TYR A 104 5.48 27.47 -20.63
C TYR A 104 5.63 28.98 -20.86
N VAL A 105 4.53 29.69 -21.10
CA VAL A 105 4.55 31.15 -21.31
C VAL A 105 5.08 31.88 -20.07
N ILE A 106 4.67 31.43 -18.87
CA ILE A 106 5.16 32.00 -17.60
C ILE A 106 6.66 31.79 -17.43
N VAL A 107 7.17 30.58 -17.70
CA VAL A 107 8.61 30.28 -17.59
C VAL A 107 9.43 31.13 -18.55
N VAL A 108 9.00 31.26 -19.82
CA VAL A 108 9.68 32.08 -20.83
C VAL A 108 9.70 33.55 -20.40
N PHE A 109 8.57 34.07 -19.90
CA PHE A 109 8.49 35.44 -19.39
C PHE A 109 9.45 35.68 -18.22
N CYS A 110 9.51 34.74 -17.26
CA CYS A 110 10.42 34.84 -16.13
C CYS A 110 11.89 34.85 -16.58
N ILE A 111 12.28 34.01 -17.55
CA ILE A 111 13.65 33.97 -18.09
C ILE A 111 14.01 35.27 -18.79
N ILE A 112 13.11 35.82 -19.62
CA ILE A 112 13.36 37.11 -20.30
C ILE A 112 13.54 38.23 -19.27
N PHE A 113 12.70 38.25 -18.23
CA PHE A 113 12.78 39.24 -17.16
C PHE A 113 14.08 39.14 -16.34
N THR A 114 14.59 37.93 -16.09
CA THR A 114 15.86 37.73 -15.36
C THR A 114 17.05 38.27 -16.16
N ILE A 115 17.08 38.01 -17.47
CA ILE A 115 18.14 38.47 -18.39
C ILE A 115 18.15 40.00 -18.46
N LEU A 116 16.97 40.62 -18.57
CA LEU A 116 16.83 42.08 -18.67
C LEU A 116 17.28 42.81 -17.38
N ASN A 117 16.94 42.29 -16.21
CA ASN A 117 17.22 42.97 -14.94
C ASN A 117 18.57 42.61 -14.28
N LYS A 118 19.36 41.68 -14.85
CA LYS A 118 20.67 41.21 -14.31
C LYS A 118 20.65 40.75 -12.84
N CYS A 119 19.48 40.57 -12.25
CA CYS A 119 19.32 40.18 -10.86
C CYS A 119 19.40 38.65 -10.71
N THR A 120 20.45 38.19 -10.03
CA THR A 120 20.69 36.77 -9.67
C THR A 120 19.63 36.19 -8.71
N ILE A 121 18.87 37.04 -8.01
CA ILE A 121 17.82 36.62 -7.05
C ILE A 121 16.60 35.98 -7.76
N VAL A 122 16.48 36.13 -9.09
CA VAL A 122 15.30 35.68 -9.84
C VAL A 122 15.39 34.21 -10.30
N TYR A 123 16.39 33.45 -9.86
CA TYR A 123 16.52 32.02 -10.15
C TYR A 123 15.53 31.13 -9.36
N ILE A 124 15.10 31.59 -8.18
CA ILE A 124 14.12 30.88 -7.33
C ILE A 124 12.72 30.83 -7.99
N PRO A 125 12.17 31.95 -8.52
CA PRO A 125 10.85 31.93 -9.17
C PRO A 125 10.82 31.19 -10.52
N THR A 126 11.96 30.86 -11.14
CA THR A 126 12.00 30.07 -12.40
C THR A 126 12.00 28.56 -12.17
N ILE A 127 12.58 28.09 -11.06
CA ILE A 127 12.67 26.65 -10.76
C ILE A 127 11.33 26.08 -10.29
N ILE A 128 10.59 26.82 -9.46
CA ILE A 128 9.29 26.40 -8.90
C ILE A 128 8.27 26.01 -10.00
N PRO A 129 8.00 26.83 -11.04
CA PRO A 129 7.05 26.47 -12.09
C PRO A 129 7.50 25.24 -12.89
N ILE A 130 8.81 25.03 -13.06
CA ILE A 130 9.35 23.85 -13.75
C ILE A 130 9.05 22.58 -12.94
N ILE A 131 9.30 22.61 -11.62
CA ILE A 131 9.02 21.47 -10.73
C ILE A 131 7.51 21.16 -10.73
N LEU A 132 6.65 22.18 -10.66
CA LEU A 132 5.20 22.00 -10.72
C LEU A 132 4.75 21.38 -12.05
N LEU A 133 5.39 21.73 -13.17
CA LEU A 133 5.13 21.15 -14.49
C LEU A 133 5.50 19.65 -14.51
N PHE A 134 6.64 19.27 -13.94
CA PHE A 134 7.05 17.86 -13.83
C PHE A 134 6.10 17.04 -12.96
N ILE A 135 5.65 17.59 -11.82
CA ILE A 135 4.65 16.94 -10.95
C ILE A 135 3.34 16.75 -11.73
N TRP A 136 2.90 17.77 -12.46
CA TRP A 136 1.69 17.72 -13.26
C TRP A 136 1.74 16.68 -14.38
N LEU A 137 2.90 16.55 -15.06
CA LEU A 137 3.12 15.57 -16.13
C LEU A 137 3.10 14.11 -15.63
N LYS A 138 3.60 13.88 -14.41
CA LYS A 138 3.65 12.53 -13.84
C LYS A 138 2.26 11.93 -13.64
N GLY A 139 1.25 12.79 -13.44
CA GLY A 139 -0.11 12.36 -13.11
C GLY A 139 -0.15 11.65 -11.75
N TYR A 140 -1.33 11.19 -11.37
CA TYR A 140 -1.49 10.34 -10.21
C TYR A 140 -2.04 8.98 -10.64
N LYS A 141 -1.60 7.93 -9.94
CA LYS A 141 -2.08 6.57 -10.16
C LYS A 141 -3.20 6.33 -9.15
N GLU A 142 -4.30 5.76 -9.63
CA GLU A 142 -5.36 5.23 -8.78
C GLU A 142 -5.47 3.72 -8.98
N ASP A 143 -5.53 2.99 -7.87
CA ASP A 143 -5.85 1.58 -7.85
C ASP A 143 -7.37 1.41 -7.84
N ILE A 144 -7.91 0.84 -8.90
CA ILE A 144 -9.33 0.55 -9.05
C ILE A 144 -9.51 -0.97 -9.12
N TYR A 145 -10.44 -1.49 -8.33
CA TYR A 145 -10.78 -2.90 -8.29
C TYR A 145 -12.15 -3.11 -8.92
N HIS A 146 -12.23 -4.00 -9.91
CA HIS A 146 -13.47 -4.39 -10.57
C HIS A 146 -13.93 -5.76 -10.06
N CYS A 147 -15.18 -5.92 -9.64
CA CYS A 147 -15.69 -7.24 -9.26
C CYS A 147 -16.29 -7.98 -10.46
N ASN A 148 -15.73 -9.13 -10.82
CA ASN A 148 -16.21 -9.93 -11.96
C ASN A 148 -17.56 -10.61 -11.72
N GLN A 149 -17.99 -10.73 -10.46
CA GLN A 149 -19.25 -11.39 -10.10
C GLN A 149 -20.46 -10.44 -10.11
N CYS A 150 -20.28 -9.19 -9.67
CA CYS A 150 -21.37 -8.21 -9.60
C CYS A 150 -21.19 -6.99 -10.51
N GLY A 151 -20.05 -6.88 -11.20
CA GLY A 151 -19.72 -5.81 -12.14
C GLY A 151 -19.43 -4.45 -11.49
N ASN A 152 -19.24 -4.40 -10.16
CA ASN A 152 -19.08 -3.14 -9.44
C ASN A 152 -17.60 -2.76 -9.29
N ASP A 153 -17.28 -1.50 -9.56
CA ASP A 153 -15.97 -0.90 -9.31
C ASP A 153 -15.89 -0.32 -7.90
N PHE A 154 -14.75 -0.50 -7.24
CA PHE A 154 -14.51 0.07 -5.92
C PHE A 154 -13.03 0.41 -5.69
N LYS A 155 -12.79 1.30 -4.74
CA LYS A 155 -11.46 1.74 -4.31
C LYS A 155 -11.20 1.22 -2.90
N ARG A 156 -9.94 0.89 -2.62
CA ARG A 156 -9.50 0.60 -1.24
C ARG A 156 -9.20 1.92 -0.56
N THR A 157 -10.07 2.34 0.36
CA THR A 157 -9.80 3.44 1.31
C THR A 157 -8.81 3.03 2.37
#